data_AF-A0AAD7GGF8-F1
#
_entry.id   AF-A0AAD7GGF8-F1
#
_cell.length_a   1.000
_cell.length_b   1.000
_cell.length_c   1.000
_cell.angle_alpha   90.00
_cell.angle_beta   90.00
_cell.angle_gamma   90.00
#
_symmetry.space_group_name_H-M   'P 1'
#
loop_
_entity.id
_entity.type
_entity.pdbx_description
1 polymer ?
#
loop_
_entity_poly.entity_id
_entity_poly.type
_entity_poly.pdbx_seq_one_letter_code
_entity_poly.pdbx_strand_id
1 'polypeptide(L)'
;DVKTRWDSVFYMLRRLRYLQEPVTRFFAMNRDAQAFKHPLENRHWNRLEILELILQQPHTVQTIMSSENTPILAATIPAFELFISSWEAM
;
A
#
# COMPACT_ATOMS: atom_id res chain seq x y z
N ASP A 1 -1.27 9.96 -18.60
CA ASP A 1 -1.13 10.18 -17.16
C ASP A 1 -1.39 8.86 -16.44
N VAL A 2 -0.35 8.24 -15.86
CA VAL A 2 -0.45 6.84 -15.38
C VAL A 2 -0.87 6.85 -13.92
N LYS A 3 -2.19 6.82 -13.69
CA LYS A 3 -2.88 6.75 -12.37
C LYS A 3 -2.44 5.59 -11.44
N THR A 4 -1.42 4.80 -11.77
CA THR A 4 -1.26 3.41 -11.30
C THR A 4 0.14 3.02 -10.79
N ARG A 5 0.89 3.90 -10.11
CA ARG A 5 2.13 3.45 -9.43
C ARG A 5 1.97 3.18 -7.95
N TRP A 6 1.34 4.07 -7.18
CA TRP A 6 1.25 3.89 -5.74
C TRP A 6 -0.06 3.22 -5.30
N ASP A 7 -1.19 3.57 -5.94
CA ASP A 7 -2.48 2.95 -5.64
C ASP A 7 -2.49 1.44 -5.94
N SER A 8 -1.92 1.04 -7.08
CA SER A 8 -1.85 -0.38 -7.47
C SER A 8 -1.05 -1.19 -6.44
N VAL A 9 0.08 -0.66 -5.98
CA VAL A 9 0.92 -1.26 -4.95
C VAL A 9 0.22 -1.26 -3.61
N PHE A 10 -0.43 -0.16 -3.21
CA PHE A 10 -1.22 -0.06 -1.99
C PHE A 10 -2.32 -1.12 -1.94
N TYR A 11 -3.15 -1.21 -2.99
CA TYR A 11 -4.22 -2.20 -3.06
C TYR A 11 -3.71 -3.64 -3.11
N MET A 12 -2.60 -3.87 -3.81
CA MET A 12 -1.95 -5.19 -3.84
C MET A 12 -1.46 -5.59 -2.45
N LEU A 13 -0.77 -4.70 -1.74
CA LEU A 13 -0.26 -4.93 -0.38
C LEU A 13 -1.41 -5.18 0.61
N ARG A 14 -2.43 -4.32 0.59
CA ARG A 14 -3.63 -4.46 1.43
C ARG A 14 -4.33 -5.79 1.18
N ARG A 15 -4.46 -6.20 -0.09
CA ARG A 15 -5.05 -7.50 -0.45
C ARG A 15 -4.18 -8.67 -0.01
N LEU A 16 -2.86 -8.57 -0.17
CA LEU A 16 -1.90 -9.59 0.23
C LEU A 16 -1.92 -9.78 1.75
N ARG A 17 -1.96 -8.69 2.53
CA ARG A 17 -2.11 -8.70 3.99
C ARG A 17 -3.43 -9.32 4.44
N TYR A 18 -4.54 -8.94 3.81
CA TYR A 18 -5.85 -9.55 4.07
C TYR A 18 -5.84 -11.07 3.83
N LEU A 19 -5.07 -11.53 2.83
CA LEU A 19 -4.92 -12.93 2.48
C LEU A 19 -3.74 -13.64 3.15
N GLN A 20 -3.09 -13.04 4.16
CA GLN A 20 -1.89 -13.57 4.79
C GLN A 20 -2.05 -15.04 5.19
N GLU A 21 -3.09 -15.37 5.96
CA GLU A 21 -3.28 -16.73 6.47
C GLU A 21 -3.59 -17.77 5.35
N PRO A 22 -4.51 -17.51 4.39
CA PRO A 22 -4.66 -18.35 3.20
C PRO A 22 -3.37 -18.53 2.39
N VAL A 23 -2.59 -17.47 2.20
CA VAL A 23 -1.35 -17.47 1.43
C VAL A 23 -0.28 -18.30 2.14
N THR A 24 -0.11 -18.12 3.44
CA THR A 24 0.80 -18.95 4.25
C THR A 24 0.41 -20.42 4.22
N ARG A 25 -0.88 -20.74 4.35
CA ARG A 25 -1.36 -22.14 4.23
C ARG A 25 -1.12 -22.72 2.85
N PHE A 26 -1.39 -21.96 1.79
CA PHE A 26 -1.16 -22.36 0.41
C PHE A 26 0.33 -22.66 0.15
N PHE A 27 1.23 -21.85 0.71
CA PHE A 27 2.67 -22.10 0.64
C PHE A 27 3.10 -23.32 1.44
N ALA A 28 2.49 -23.58 2.60
CA ALA A 28 2.79 -24.77 3.41
C ALA A 28 2.29 -26.08 2.77
N MET A 29 1.23 -26.03 1.96
CA MET A 29 0.64 -27.20 1.30
C MET A 29 1.30 -27.58 -0.03
N ASN A 30 1.93 -26.62 -0.72
CA ASN A 30 2.55 -26.88 -2.02
C ASN A 30 3.85 -27.69 -1.87
N ARG A 31 3.85 -28.91 -2.41
CA ARG A 31 5.01 -29.81 -2.45
C ARG A 31 6.10 -29.33 -3.41
N ASP A 32 5.76 -28.47 -4.36
CA ASP A 32 6.69 -27.79 -5.26
C ASP A 32 7.36 -26.61 -4.55
N ALA A 33 7.99 -26.87 -3.40
CA ALA A 33 8.75 -25.90 -2.61
C ALA A 33 9.86 -25.20 -3.41
N GLN A 34 10.20 -25.71 -4.60
CA GLN A 34 11.14 -25.09 -5.53
C GLN A 34 10.58 -23.84 -6.24
N ALA A 35 9.26 -23.69 -6.36
CA ALA A 35 8.64 -22.54 -7.03
C ALA A 35 8.79 -21.24 -6.21
N PHE A 36 8.93 -21.35 -4.89
CA PHE A 36 9.01 -20.20 -3.98
C PHE A 36 10.25 -20.30 -3.09
N LYS A 37 11.41 -19.96 -3.66
CA LYS A 37 12.72 -19.99 -2.98
C LYS A 37 12.79 -19.15 -1.69
N HIS A 38 11.86 -18.20 -1.50
CA HIS A 38 11.86 -17.26 -0.38
C HIS A 38 10.43 -17.05 0.17
N PRO A 39 9.93 -17.93 1.06
CA PRO A 39 8.65 -17.72 1.71
C PRO A 39 8.67 -16.46 2.60
N LEU A 40 7.53 -15.76 2.66
CA LEU A 40 7.37 -14.59 3.51
C LEU A 40 7.33 -14.99 5.00
N GLU A 41 8.48 -14.87 5.65
CA GLU A 41 8.58 -14.90 7.13
C GLU A 41 7.81 -13.75 7.81
N ASN A 42 7.54 -13.89 9.11
CA ASN A 42 6.85 -12.88 9.94
C ASN A 42 7.46 -11.48 9.83
N ARG A 43 8.79 -11.37 9.75
CA ARG A 43 9.48 -10.08 9.56
C ARG A 43 9.10 -9.38 8.25
N HIS A 44 8.80 -10.14 7.20
CA HIS A 44 8.38 -9.58 5.92
C HIS A 44 6.96 -9.05 6.01
N TRP A 45 6.05 -9.76 6.70
CA TRP A 45 4.68 -9.29 6.94
C TRP A 45 4.63 -7.96 7.71
N ASN A 46 5.46 -7.80 8.74
CA ASN A 46 5.58 -6.54 9.47
C ASN A 46 6.07 -5.39 8.58
N ARG A 47 7.02 -5.66 7.66
CA ARG A 47 7.48 -4.65 6.69
C ARG A 47 6.39 -4.29 5.69
N LEU A 48 5.61 -5.27 5.22
CA LEU A 48 4.49 -5.02 4.31
C LEU A 48 3.40 -4.18 4.96
N GLU A 49 3.16 -4.35 6.26
CA GLU A 49 2.25 -3.51 7.04
C GLU A 49 2.72 -2.05 7.10
N ILE A 50 4.00 -1.83 7.40
CA ILE A 50 4.57 -0.48 7.43
C ILE A 50 4.46 0.17 6.03
N LEU A 51 4.75 -0.58 4.97
CA LEU A 51 4.63 -0.08 3.59
C LEU A 51 3.17 0.24 3.23
N GLU A 52 2.21 -0.58 3.64
CA GLU A 52 0.78 -0.29 3.48
C GLU A 52 0.40 1.02 4.18
N LEU A 53 0.87 1.22 5.41
CA LEU A 53 0.61 2.42 6.21
C LEU A 53 1.19 3.69 5.57
N ILE A 54 2.43 3.62 5.09
CA ILE A 54 3.10 4.73 4.38
C ILE A 54 2.30 5.11 3.13
N LEU A 55 1.83 4.11 2.37
CA LEU A 55 1.09 4.32 1.12
C LEU A 55 -0.38 4.73 1.34
N GLN A 56 -0.94 4.49 2.53
CA GLN A 56 -2.30 4.89 2.86
C GLN A 56 -2.47 6.42 2.85
N GLN A 57 -1.46 7.16 3.31
CA GLN A 57 -1.49 8.63 3.35
C GLN A 57 -1.62 9.26 1.95
N PRO A 58 -0.72 8.99 0.98
CA PRO A 58 -0.85 9.55 -0.36
C PRO A 58 -2.10 9.02 -1.07
N HIS A 59 -2.50 7.77 -0.82
CA HIS A 59 -3.75 7.22 -1.37
C HIS A 59 -4.99 8.01 -0.93
N THR A 60 -5.07 8.37 0.35
CA THR A 60 -6.20 9.13 0.91
C THR A 60 -6.26 10.53 0.31
N VAL A 61 -5.13 11.23 0.27
CA VAL A 61 -5.04 12.58 -0.31
C VAL A 61 -5.39 12.56 -1.79
N GLN A 62 -4.84 11.62 -2.56
CA GLN A 62 -5.14 11.48 -3.98
C GLN A 62 -6.63 11.19 -4.22
N THR A 63 -7.25 10.37 -3.38
CA THR A 63 -8.68 10.06 -3.48
C THR A 63 -9.54 11.30 -3.26
N ILE A 64 -9.24 12.09 -2.23
CA ILE A 64 -9.92 13.36 -1.95
C ILE A 64 -9.79 14.30 -3.14
N MET A 65 -8.56 14.50 -3.63
CA MET A 65 -8.28 15.37 -4.76
C MET A 65 -8.92 14.92 -6.07
N SER A 66 -9.04 13.61 -6.28
CA SER A 66 -9.65 13.05 -7.49
C SER A 66 -11.19 13.06 -7.41
N SER A 67 -11.77 13.32 -6.23
CA SER A 67 -13.22 13.29 -6.02
C SER A 67 -13.91 14.62 -6.32
N GLU A 68 -13.18 15.74 -6.34
CA GLU A 68 -13.77 17.03 -6.68
C GLU A 68 -13.79 17.30 -8.18
N ASN A 69 -14.88 17.88 -8.66
CA ASN A 69 -15.04 18.29 -10.06
C ASN A 69 -14.51 19.71 -10.35
N THR A 70 -13.97 20.39 -9.33
CA THR A 70 -13.44 21.76 -9.41
C THR A 70 -11.91 21.76 -9.39
N PRO A 71 -11.24 22.65 -10.14
CA PRO A 71 -9.78 22.65 -10.23
C PRO A 71 -9.13 23.01 -8.88
N ILE A 72 -8.55 22.01 -8.21
CA ILE A 72 -7.97 22.08 -6.86
C ILE A 72 -6.55 22.68 -6.86
N LEU A 73 -6.17 23.52 -7.84
CA LEU A 73 -4.78 23.98 -7.95
C LEU A 73 -4.30 24.68 -6.66
N ALA A 74 -5.19 25.41 -5.98
CA ALA A 74 -4.89 26.10 -4.72
C ALA A 74 -4.76 25.16 -3.52
N ALA A 75 -5.50 24.05 -3.48
CA ALA A 75 -5.46 23.09 -2.37
C ALA A 75 -4.44 21.95 -2.59
N THR A 76 -3.80 21.91 -3.76
CA THR A 76 -2.69 20.99 -4.05
C THR A 76 -1.54 21.13 -3.08
N ILE A 77 -1.02 22.34 -2.87
CA ILE A 77 0.11 22.59 -1.98
C ILE A 77 -0.21 22.21 -0.52
N PRO A 78 -1.31 22.70 0.09
CA PRO A 78 -1.69 22.30 1.45
C PRO A 78 -1.84 20.78 1.62
N ALA A 79 -2.38 20.09 0.62
CA ALA A 79 -2.55 18.65 0.70
C ALA A 79 -1.21 17.88 0.62
N PHE A 80 -0.25 18.38 -0.16
CA PHE A 80 1.12 17.85 -0.16
C PHE A 80 1.81 18.07 1.19
N GLU A 81 1.69 19.27 1.77
CA GLU A 81 2.22 19.57 3.11
C GLU A 81 1.61 18.64 4.17
N LEU A 82 0.30 18.40 4.09
CA LEU A 82 -0.43 17.63 5.09
C LEU A 82 0.03 16.16 5.15
N PHE A 83 0.23 15.48 4.01
CA PHE A 83 0.74 14.11 4.09
C PHE A 83 2.25 14.05 4.42
N ILE A 84 3.05 15.04 4.01
CA ILE A 84 4.47 15.11 4.42
C ILE A 84 4.56 15.21 5.94
N SER A 85 3.80 16.13 6.55
CA SER A 85 3.74 16.25 8.01
C SER A 85 3.18 14.98 8.67
N SER A 86 2.24 14.28 8.02
CA SER A 86 1.74 13.00 8.54
C SER A 86 2.83 11.92 8.57
N TRP A 87 3.71 11.87 7.57
CA TRP A 87 4.83 10.94 7.55
C TRP A 87 5.92 11.29 8.56
N GLU A 88 6.20 12.58 8.76
CA GLU A 88 7.16 13.04 9.78
C GLU A 88 6.70 12.76 11.21
N ALA A 89 5.38 12.67 11.43
CA ALA A 89 4.78 12.39 12.74
C ALA A 89 4.60 10.89 13.04
N MET A 90 4.85 9.99 12.07
CA MET A 90 4.79 8.53 12.22
C MET A 90 6.07 7.96 12.83
#